data_AF-A0A7Y7ICN1-F1
#
_entry.id   AF-A0A7Y7ICN1-F1
#
_cell.length_a   1.000
_cell.length_b   1.000
_cell.length_c   1.000
_cell.angle_alpha   90.00
_cell.angle_beta   90.00
_cell.angle_gamma   90.00
#
_symmetry.space_group_name_H-M   'P 1'
#
loop_
_entity.id
_entity.type
_entity.pdbx_description
1 polymer ?
#
loop_
_entity_poly.entity_id
_entity_poly.type
_entity_poly.pdbx_seq_one_letter_code
_entity_poly.pdbx_strand_id
1 'polypeptide(L)' 'MHAYIVKVIDAAGVFYGYTQLAASCAAAEGIAFERFGNLRLLSVRRSA' A
#
# COMPACT_ATOMS: atom_id res chain seq x y z
N MET A 1 -12.28 -9.76 3.92
CA MET A 1 -11.35 -8.62 3.97
C MET A 1 -10.23 -8.96 4.95
N HIS A 2 -8.99 -8.65 4.61
CA HIS A 2 -7.81 -8.91 5.46
C HIS A 2 -7.00 -7.63 5.66
N ALA A 3 -6.24 -7.57 6.74
CA ALA A 3 -5.29 -6.50 6.99
C ALA A 3 -4.00 -6.75 6.19
N TYR A 4 -3.51 -5.72 5.53
CA TYR A 4 -2.27 -5.72 4.78
C TYR A 4 -1.37 -4.61 5.28
N ILE A 5 -0.08 -4.92 5.47
CA ILE A 5 0.95 -3.92 5.70
C ILE A 5 1.45 -3.46 4.34
N VAL A 6 1.31 -2.17 4.06
CA VAL A 6 1.68 -1.54 2.79
C VAL A 6 2.84 -0.58 3.05
N LYS A 7 3.89 -0.70 2.24
CA LYS A 7 5.05 0.19 2.24
C LYS A 7 5.23 0.78 0.85
N VAL A 8 5.26 2.11 0.76
CA VAL A 8 5.39 2.85 -0.50
C VAL A 8 6.33 4.06 -0.34
N ILE A 9 6.81 4.57 -1.47
CA ILE A 9 7.46 5.88 -1.59
C ILE A 9 6.63 6.69 -2.57
N ASP A 10 6.28 7.92 -2.23
CA ASP A 10 5.59 8.82 -3.16
C ASP A 10 6.57 9.53 -4.13
N ALA A 11 6.03 10.33 -5.05
CA ALA A 11 6.84 11.11 -5.99
C ALA A 11 7.71 12.20 -5.34
N ALA A 12 7.40 12.62 -4.10
CA ALA A 12 8.21 13.56 -3.35
C ALA A 12 9.37 12.86 -2.59
N GLY A 13 9.45 11.53 -2.66
CA GLY A 13 10.45 10.72 -1.96
C GLY A 13 10.08 10.42 -0.50
N VAL A 14 8.84 10.67 -0.08
CA VAL A 14 8.37 10.40 1.27
C VAL A 14 7.99 8.94 1.42
N PHE A 15 8.51 8.31 2.48
CA PHE A 15 8.23 6.92 2.81
C PHE A 15 6.98 6.80 3.67
N TYR A 16 6.07 5.91 3.27
CA TYR A 16 4.87 5.59 4.04
C TYR A 16 4.83 4.09 4.36
N GLY A 17 4.49 3.79 5.61
CA GLY A 17 4.19 2.44 6.09
C GLY A 17 2.88 2.46 6.86
N TYR A 18 1.87 1.71 6.42
CA TYR A 18 0.56 1.70 7.06
C TYR A 18 -0.15 0.36 6.89
N THR A 19 -1.19 0.15 7.70
CA THR A 19 -2.08 -1.01 7.59
C THR A 19 -3.33 -0.63 6.81
N GLN A 20 -3.71 -1.46 5.84
CA GLN A 20 -4.88 -1.27 4.99
C GLN A 20 -5.73 -2.53 4.98
N LEU A 21 -7.06 -2.38 5.14
CA LEU A 21 -8.00 -3.47 4.90
C LEU A 21 -8.28 -3.58 3.40
N ALA A 22 -8.13 -4.77 2.83
CA ALA A 22 -8.41 -5.04 1.43
C ALA A 22 -8.90 -6.48 1.22
N ALA A 23 -9.50 -6.77 0.07
CA ALA A 23 -9.94 -8.11 -0.29
C ALA A 23 -8.76 -9.03 -0.70
N SER A 24 -7.69 -8.44 -1.24
CA SER A 24 -6.49 -9.12 -1.74
C SER A 24 -5.28 -8.19 -1.69
N CYS A 25 -4.07 -8.71 -1.95
CA CYS A 25 -2.87 -7.88 -2.10
C CYS A 25 -3.03 -6.85 -3.24
N ALA A 26 -3.50 -7.30 -4.41
CA ALA A 26 -3.72 -6.42 -5.57
C ALA A 26 -4.71 -5.29 -5.26
N ALA A 27 -5.75 -5.56 -4.48
CA ALA A 27 -6.68 -4.53 -4.04
C ALA A 27 -6.02 -3.52 -3.09
N ALA A 28 -5.12 -3.95 -2.19
CA ALA A 28 -4.37 -3.04 -1.33
C ALA A 28 -3.39 -2.16 -2.12
N GLU A 29 -2.80 -2.69 -3.20
CA GLU A 29 -1.96 -1.93 -4.13
C GLU A 29 -2.75 -0.86 -4.88
N GLY A 30 -3.93 -1.21 -5.41
CA GLY A 30 -4.81 -0.25 -6.06
C GLY A 30 -5.21 0.91 -5.14
N ILE A 31 -5.57 0.60 -3.89
CA ILE A 31 -5.89 1.63 -2.87
C ILE A 31 -4.67 2.52 -2.59
N ALA A 32 -3.46 1.97 -2.57
CA ALA A 32 -2.25 2.78 -2.40
C ALA A 32 -2.07 3.75 -3.57
N PHE A 33 -2.27 3.28 -4.81
CA PHE A 33 -2.18 4.10 -6.01
C PHE A 33 -3.22 5.22 -6.01
N GLU A 34 -4.46 4.93 -5.65
CA GLU A 34 -5.52 5.95 -5.53
C GLU A 34 -5.19 7.01 -4.47
N ARG A 35 -4.52 6.63 -3.36
CA ARG A 35 -4.19 7.54 -2.27
C ARG A 35 -3.02 8.47 -2.58
N PHE A 36 -1.92 7.95 -3.12
CA PHE A 36 -0.68 8.70 -3.30
C PHE A 36 -0.43 9.11 -4.76
N GLY A 37 -1.21 8.59 -5.72
CA GLY A 37 -1.00 8.79 -7.13
C GLY A 37 0.31 8.14 -7.59
N ASN A 38 1.24 8.97 -8.05
CA ASN A 38 2.50 8.50 -8.61
C ASN A 38 3.43 8.00 -7.48
N LEU A 39 3.47 6.69 -7.29
CA LEU A 39 4.18 6.03 -6.21
C LEU A 39 5.06 4.89 -6.70
N ARG A 40 6.04 4.53 -5.87
CA ARG A 40 6.76 3.26 -5.98
C ARG A 40 6.34 2.35 -4.84
N LEU A 41 5.75 1.21 -5.21
CA LEU A 41 5.31 0.23 -4.25
C LEU A 41 6.49 -0.66 -3.82
N LEU A 42 6.78 -0.72 -2.52
CA LEU A 42 7.93 -1.45 -1.99
C LEU A 42 7.54 -2.84 -1.49
N SER A 43 6.41 -2.93 -0.79
CA SER A 43 5.90 -4.19 -0.25
C SER A 43 4.42 -4.09 0.09
N VAL A 44 3.65 -5.09 -0.32
CA VAL A 44 2.33 -5.40 0.26
C VAL A 44 2.39 -6.83 0.78
N ARG A 45 2.05 -7.01 2.06
CA ARG A 45 1.94 -8.35 2.64
C ARG A 45 0.77 -8.41 3.60
N ARG A 46 0.13 -9.58 3.68
CA ARG A 46 -0.93 -9.82 4.66
C ARG A 46 -0.34 -9.71 6.07
N SER A 47 -1.02 -9.00 6.95
CA SER A 47 -0.73 -9.03 8.39
C SER A 47 -0.99 -10.45 8.90
N ALA A 48 -0.17 -10.89 9.86
CA ALA A 48 -0.38 -12.16 10.56
C ALA A 48 -1.79 -12.24 11.15
#